data_AF-A0A447TIN9-F1
#
_entry.id   AF-A0A447TIN9-F1
#
_cell.length_a   1.000
_cell.length_b   1.000
_cell.length_c   1.000
_cell.angle_alpha   90.00
_cell.angle_beta   90.00
_cell.angle_gamma   90.00
#
_symmetry.space_group_name_H-M   'P 1'
#
loop_
_entity.id
_entity.type
_entity.pdbx_description
1 polymer ?
#
loop_
_entity_poly.entity_id
_entity_poly.type
_entity_poly.pdbx_seq_one_letter_code
_entity_poly.pdbx_strand_id
1 'polypeptide(L)'
;MSAAWLDSPLTGVFVTLLAYRLALAGHRRCHGHPLANPVLLGVLLVLAWLWLSGSSYQQYMNGARFIQLLLGPATVALAVPLYGNLARLKKAAAPLLASIAIGGLVGMASAAGLGWWLGFDQPVLVALSTRAVTTPIAMSLAGAWAARRSWRRCSSSCPASSAR
;
A
#
# COMPACT_ATOMS: atom_id res chain seq x y z
N MET A 1 33.03 6.22 -7.81
CA MET A 1 33.05 5.85 -6.38
C MET A 1 31.73 6.31 -5.76
N SER A 2 30.72 5.43 -5.63
CA SER A 2 29.56 5.53 -4.69
C SER A 2 28.33 4.74 -5.17
N ALA A 3 28.48 3.46 -5.54
CA ALA A 3 27.34 2.61 -5.93
C ALA A 3 27.00 1.53 -4.89
N ALA A 4 27.88 1.24 -3.92
CA ALA A 4 27.64 0.21 -2.90
C ALA A 4 26.61 0.62 -1.82
N TRP A 5 26.37 1.93 -1.64
CA TRP A 5 25.42 2.43 -0.64
C TRP A 5 23.94 2.27 -1.07
N LEU A 6 23.68 2.14 -2.37
CA LEU A 6 22.31 1.99 -2.91
C LEU A 6 21.73 0.59 -2.72
N ASP A 7 22.56 -0.43 -2.50
CA ASP A 7 22.10 -1.80 -2.24
C ASP A 7 21.74 -2.05 -0.76
N SER A 8 22.07 -1.11 0.12
CA SER A 8 21.77 -1.24 1.54
C SER A 8 20.29 -0.96 1.80
N PRO A 9 19.52 -1.89 2.42
CA PRO A 9 18.10 -1.67 2.70
C PRO A 9 17.82 -0.42 3.56
N LEU A 10 18.84 0.04 4.29
CA LEU A 10 18.80 1.24 5.11
C LEU A 10 18.67 2.55 4.32
N THR A 11 19.21 2.64 3.09
CA THR A 11 19.15 3.89 2.30
C THR A 11 17.75 4.17 1.79
N GLY A 12 16.96 3.16 1.42
CA GLY A 12 15.55 3.33 1.05
C GLY A 12 14.70 3.91 2.20
N VAL A 13 14.90 3.42 3.42
CA VAL A 13 14.24 3.97 4.61
C VAL A 13 14.70 5.40 4.89
N PHE A 14 16.01 5.67 4.82
CA PHE A 14 16.58 7.00 5.06
C PHE A 14 16.06 8.04 4.06
N VAL A 15 16.03 7.71 2.77
CA VAL A 15 15.49 8.58 1.70
C VAL A 15 14.02 8.85 1.94
N THR A 16 13.23 7.83 2.30
CA THR A 16 11.79 7.99 2.56
C THR A 16 11.55 8.88 3.78
N LEU A 17 12.32 8.70 4.86
CA LEU A 17 12.26 9.52 6.07
C LEU A 17 12.70 10.96 5.82
N LEU A 18 13.78 11.16 5.05
CA LEU A 18 14.29 12.48 4.70
C LEU A 18 13.29 13.21 3.79
N ALA A 19 12.77 12.55 2.76
CA ALA A 19 11.74 13.08 1.87
C ALA A 19 10.47 13.44 2.64
N TYR A 20 10.01 12.56 3.55
CA TYR A 20 8.85 12.83 4.39
C TYR A 20 9.09 13.99 5.35
N ARG A 21 10.29 14.11 5.95
CA ARG A 21 10.64 15.25 6.81
C ARG A 21 10.70 16.57 6.05
N LEU A 22 11.25 16.57 4.84
CA LEU A 22 11.27 17.74 3.96
C LEU A 22 9.84 18.14 3.56
N ALA A 23 9.00 17.16 3.21
CA ALA A 23 7.58 17.37 2.92
C ALA A 23 6.81 17.94 4.13
N LEU A 24 7.09 17.46 5.35
CA LEU A 24 6.52 17.98 6.59
C LEU A 24 7.01 19.39 6.93
N ALA A 25 8.28 19.69 6.70
CA ALA A 25 8.84 21.03 6.90
C ALA A 25 8.20 22.04 5.93
N GLY A 26 8.02 21.63 4.67
CA GLY A 26 7.27 22.40 3.66
C GLY A 26 5.81 22.59 4.06
N HIS A 27 5.12 21.53 4.49
CA HIS A 27 3.74 21.59 4.95
C HIS A 27 3.55 22.56 6.13
N ARG A 28 4.46 22.51 7.12
CA ARG A 28 4.45 23.43 8.26
C ARG A 28 4.73 24.87 7.87
N ARG A 29 5.56 25.11 6.85
CA ARG A 29 5.81 26.46 6.30
C ARG A 29 4.57 27.03 5.60
N CYS A 30 3.73 26.18 5.02
CA CYS A 30 2.54 26.57 4.24
C CYS A 30 1.24 26.72 5.08
N HIS A 31 1.33 26.89 6.41
CA HIS A 31 0.20 27.34 7.25
C HIS A 31 -1.12 26.53 7.10
N GLY A 32 -1.04 25.20 6.91
CA GLY A 32 -2.22 24.33 7.04
C GLY A 32 -3.19 24.33 5.86
N HIS A 33 -2.75 24.72 4.65
CA HIS A 33 -3.59 24.62 3.46
C HIS A 33 -4.04 23.15 3.22
N PRO A 34 -5.33 22.87 2.94
CA PRO A 34 -5.87 21.50 2.81
C PRO A 34 -5.27 20.67 1.65
N LEU A 35 -4.53 21.30 0.74
CA LEU A 35 -3.76 20.66 -0.33
C LEU A 35 -2.37 20.17 0.10
N ALA A 36 -1.85 20.65 1.23
CA ALA A 36 -0.51 20.31 1.69
C ALA A 36 -0.53 19.00 2.50
N ASN A 37 -1.18 17.95 2.01
CA ASN A 37 -1.12 16.65 2.68
C ASN A 37 0.34 16.15 2.69
N PRO A 38 0.99 16.00 3.86
CA PRO A 38 2.39 15.63 3.94
C PRO A 38 2.66 14.25 3.31
N VAL A 39 1.63 13.39 3.24
CA VAL A 39 1.72 12.09 2.55
C VAL A 39 1.78 12.29 1.04
N LEU A 40 0.93 13.16 0.47
CA LEU A 40 0.91 13.43 -0.96
C LEU A 40 2.21 14.09 -1.42
N LEU A 41 2.68 15.09 -0.65
CA LEU A 41 3.97 15.74 -0.89
C LEU A 41 5.13 14.77 -0.75
N GLY A 42 5.12 13.87 0.24
CA GLY A 42 6.14 12.84 0.40
C GLY A 42 6.23 11.89 -0.80
N VAL A 43 5.08 11.40 -1.29
CA VAL A 43 5.03 10.52 -2.48
C VAL A 43 5.53 11.26 -3.73
N LEU A 44 5.11 12.51 -3.94
CA LEU A 44 5.59 13.35 -5.05
C LEU A 44 7.11 13.54 -5.00
N LEU A 45 7.67 13.80 -3.81
CA LEU A 45 9.11 13.97 -3.63
C LEU A 45 9.88 12.67 -3.91
N VAL A 46 9.36 11.53 -3.44
CA VAL A 46 9.96 10.21 -3.70
C VAL A 46 9.89 9.86 -5.20
N LEU A 47 8.76 10.14 -5.85
CA LEU A 47 8.60 9.94 -7.30
C LEU A 47 9.56 10.82 -8.09
N ALA A 48 9.68 12.10 -7.73
CA ALA A 48 10.63 13.02 -8.36
C ALA A 48 12.07 12.55 -8.18
N TRP A 49 12.42 12.09 -6.98
CA TRP A 49 13.73 11.51 -6.69
C TRP A 49 14.00 10.23 -7.49
N LEU A 50 13.02 9.33 -7.62
CA LEU A 50 13.14 8.13 -8.45
C LEU A 50 13.36 8.47 -9.93
N TRP A 51 12.64 9.49 -10.43
CA TRP A 51 12.79 10.00 -11.79
C TRP A 51 14.18 10.58 -12.04
N LEU A 52 14.70 11.37 -11.11
CA LEU A 52 16.03 11.99 -11.17
C LEU A 52 17.17 10.99 -10.98
N SER A 53 16.99 9.98 -10.12
CA SER A 53 18.00 8.99 -9.76
C SER A 53 18.06 7.83 -10.77
N GLY A 54 17.10 7.70 -11.68
CA GLY A 54 17.03 6.63 -12.69
C GLY A 54 17.00 5.21 -12.11
N SER A 55 16.76 5.08 -10.80
CA SER A 55 16.83 3.81 -10.08
C SER A 55 15.53 3.02 -10.28
N SER A 56 15.67 1.70 -10.43
CA SER A 56 14.52 0.81 -10.65
C SER A 56 13.61 0.79 -9.43
N TYR A 57 12.29 0.77 -9.64
CA TYR A 57 11.28 0.62 -8.59
C TYR A 57 11.54 -0.61 -7.69
N GLN A 58 12.14 -1.66 -8.25
CA GLN A 58 12.50 -2.88 -7.50
C GLN A 58 13.59 -2.61 -6.45
N GLN A 59 14.57 -1.74 -6.74
CA GLN A 59 15.62 -1.37 -5.77
C GLN A 59 15.05 -0.55 -4.61
N TYR A 60 14.11 0.36 -4.90
CA TYR A 60 13.38 1.08 -3.85
C TYR A 60 12.54 0.12 -2.98
N MET A 61 11.86 -0.85 -3.60
CA MET A 61 11.04 -1.83 -2.88
C MET A 61 11.88 -2.72 -1.95
N ASN A 62 13.12 -3.05 -2.32
CA ASN A 62 14.04 -3.78 -1.44
C ASN A 62 14.37 -3.00 -0.17
N GLY A 63 14.53 -1.67 -0.26
CA GLY A 63 14.71 -0.79 0.91
C GLY A 63 13.44 -0.60 1.74
N ALA A 64 12.26 -0.68 1.12
CA ALA A 64 10.97 -0.55 1.80
C ALA A 64 10.58 -1.76 2.67
N ARG A 65 11.34 -2.87 2.61
CA ARG A 65 11.08 -4.09 3.39
C ARG A 65 10.99 -3.85 4.90
N PHE A 66 11.80 -2.95 5.45
CA PHE A 66 11.71 -2.59 6.86
C PHE A 66 10.36 -1.93 7.19
N ILE A 67 9.87 -1.03 6.33
CA ILE A 67 8.57 -0.37 6.51
C ILE A 67 7.44 -1.40 6.42
N GLN A 68 7.54 -2.37 5.50
CA GLN A 68 6.60 -3.47 5.38
C GLN A 68 6.59 -4.38 6.62
N LEU A 69 7.77 -4.65 7.21
CA LEU A 69 7.88 -5.38 8.48
C LEU A 69 7.22 -4.61 9.63
N LEU A 70 7.47 -3.30 9.72
CA LEU A 70 6.89 -2.41 10.73
C LEU A 70 5.37 -2.21 10.56
N LEU A 71 4.83 -2.50 9.39
CA LEU A 71 3.40 -2.44 9.10
C LEU A 71 2.60 -3.44 9.94
N GLY A 72 3.18 -4.60 10.24
CA GLY A 72 2.61 -5.59 11.17
C GLY A 72 2.34 -5.01 12.57
N PRO A 73 3.37 -4.60 13.33
CA PRO A 73 3.18 -4.00 14.64
C PRO A 73 2.39 -2.68 14.58
N ALA A 74 2.45 -1.91 13.49
CA ALA A 74 1.63 -0.71 13.33
C ALA A 74 0.12 -1.03 13.25
N THR A 75 -0.28 -2.09 12.55
CA THR A 75 -1.69 -2.52 12.50
C THR A 75 -2.18 -3.05 13.84
N VAL A 76 -1.33 -3.75 14.60
CA VAL A 76 -1.63 -4.18 15.97
C VAL A 76 -1.72 -2.99 16.92
N ALA A 77 -0.81 -2.02 16.80
CA ALA A 77 -0.85 -0.79 17.59
C ALA A 77 -2.12 0.03 17.33
N LEU A 78 -2.67 -0.01 16.11
CA LEU A 78 -3.96 0.59 15.77
C LEU A 78 -5.14 -0.15 16.39
N ALA A 79 -5.02 -1.46 16.64
CA ALA A 79 -6.08 -2.25 17.29
C ALA A 79 -6.25 -1.87 18.78
N VAL A 80 -5.17 -1.44 19.46
CA VAL A 80 -5.18 -1.04 20.88
C VAL A 80 -6.16 0.12 21.17
N PRO A 81 -6.08 1.30 20.51
CA PRO A 81 -7.03 2.40 20.75
C PRO A 81 -8.45 2.05 20.31
N LEU A 82 -8.61 1.14 19.35
CA LEU A 82 -9.90 0.65 18.89
C LEU A 82 -10.58 -0.21 19.97
N TYR A 83 -9.80 -1.03 20.68
CA TYR A 83 -10.28 -1.84 21.79
C TYR A 83 -10.73 -0.97 22.97
N GLY A 84 -9.99 0.10 23.28
CA GLY A 84 -10.38 1.06 24.33
C GLY A 84 -11.72 1.75 24.07
N ASN A 85 -12.15 1.87 22.81
CA ASN A 85 -13.43 2.48 22.42
C ASN A 85 -14.46 1.48 21.89
N LEU A 86 -14.27 0.17 22.15
CA LEU A 86 -15.10 -0.88 21.57
C LEU A 86 -16.59 -0.76 21.91
N ALA A 87 -16.91 -0.25 23.11
CA ALA A 87 -18.30 -0.02 23.52
C ALA A 87 -19.02 1.05 22.65
N ARG A 88 -18.32 2.12 22.25
CA ARG A 88 -18.86 3.12 21.31
C ARG A 88 -18.95 2.54 19.90
N LEU A 89 -17.95 1.75 19.51
CA LEU A 89 -17.91 1.09 18.21
C LEU A 89 -19.05 0.10 18.03
N LYS A 90 -19.37 -0.72 19.06
CA LYS A 90 -20.50 -1.66 19.03
C LYS A 90 -21.85 -0.95 18.90
N LYS A 91 -22.04 0.19 19.58
CA LYS A 91 -23.26 1.01 19.45
C LYS A 91 -23.43 1.58 18.03
N ALA A 92 -22.32 1.89 17.36
CA ALA A 92 -22.31 2.40 15.98
C ALA A 92 -21.99 1.32 14.92
N ALA A 93 -22.02 0.03 15.26
CA ALA A 93 -21.55 -1.02 14.36
C ALA A 93 -22.40 -1.13 13.08
N ALA A 94 -23.73 -0.98 13.20
CA ALA A 94 -24.64 -1.01 12.05
C ALA A 94 -24.35 0.12 11.03
N PRO A 95 -24.33 1.42 11.41
CA PRO A 95 -24.00 2.48 10.46
C PRO A 95 -22.55 2.40 9.98
N LEU A 96 -21.60 1.94 10.81
CA LEU A 96 -20.20 1.73 10.38
C LEU A 96 -20.11 0.68 9.26
N LEU A 97 -20.70 -0.51 9.45
CA LEU A 97 -20.69 -1.56 8.43
C LEU A 97 -21.39 -1.12 7.15
N ALA A 98 -22.54 -0.46 7.25
CA ALA A 98 -23.24 0.08 6.09
C ALA A 98 -22.39 1.11 5.35
N SER A 99 -21.74 2.04 6.08
CA SER A 99 -20.89 3.06 5.47
C SER A 99 -19.65 2.48 4.78
N ILE A 100 -19.03 1.44 5.36
CA ILE A 100 -17.85 0.78 4.78
C ILE A 100 -18.26 -0.01 3.53
N ALA A 101 -19.38 -0.73 3.57
CA ALA A 101 -19.88 -1.49 2.43
C ALA A 101 -20.26 -0.57 1.26
N ILE A 102 -21.07 0.46 1.54
CA ILE A 102 -21.51 1.44 0.54
C ILE A 102 -20.32 2.25 0.03
N GLY A 103 -19.48 2.79 0.92
CA GLY A 103 -18.30 3.57 0.54
C GLY A 103 -17.27 2.76 -0.25
N GLY A 104 -17.07 1.49 0.09
CA GLY A 104 -16.21 0.58 -0.66
C GLY A 104 -16.75 0.29 -2.06
N LEU A 105 -18.04 -0.06 -2.18
CA LEU A 105 -18.71 -0.29 -3.46
C LEU A 105 -18.68 0.96 -4.34
N VAL A 106 -19.06 2.11 -3.79
CA VAL A 106 -19.05 3.40 -4.50
C VAL A 106 -17.63 3.76 -4.91
N GLY A 107 -16.64 3.60 -4.02
CA GLY A 107 -15.24 3.88 -4.34
C GLY A 107 -14.68 2.99 -5.45
N MET A 108 -14.96 1.69 -5.42
CA MET A 108 -14.58 0.74 -6.47
C MET A 108 -15.28 1.08 -7.79
N ALA A 109 -16.59 1.34 -7.76
CA ALA A 109 -17.37 1.70 -8.94
C ALA A 109 -16.91 3.03 -9.56
N SER A 110 -16.65 4.05 -8.74
CA SER A 110 -16.13 5.34 -9.20
C SER A 110 -14.73 5.20 -9.81
N ALA A 111 -13.84 4.43 -9.18
CA ALA A 111 -12.50 4.21 -9.70
C ALA A 111 -12.51 3.41 -11.01
N ALA A 112 -13.35 2.37 -11.12
CA ALA A 112 -13.50 1.58 -12.34
C ALA A 112 -14.17 2.38 -13.47
N GLY A 113 -15.21 3.17 -13.14
CA GLY A 113 -15.91 4.03 -14.09
C GLY A 113 -15.00 5.12 -14.67
N LEU A 114 -14.21 5.80 -13.81
CA LEU A 114 -13.19 6.75 -14.27
C LEU A 114 -12.09 6.04 -15.06
N GLY A 115 -11.64 4.87 -14.61
CA GLY A 115 -10.62 4.08 -15.32
C GLY A 115 -11.02 3.71 -16.74
N TRP A 116 -12.28 3.31 -16.92
CA TRP A 116 -12.86 3.00 -18.23
C TRP A 116 -13.03 4.25 -19.09
N TRP A 117 -13.48 5.37 -18.50
CA TRP A 117 -13.68 6.62 -19.22
C TRP A 117 -12.36 7.25 -19.72
N LEU A 118 -11.27 7.06 -18.97
CA LEU A 118 -9.92 7.48 -19.37
C LEU A 118 -9.21 6.46 -20.30
N GLY A 119 -9.81 5.31 -20.58
CA GLY A 119 -9.24 4.30 -21.49
C GLY A 119 -8.00 3.58 -20.96
N PHE A 120 -7.87 3.40 -19.64
CA PHE A 120 -6.71 2.73 -19.04
C PHE A 120 -6.67 1.23 -19.37
N ASP A 121 -5.46 0.67 -19.41
CA ASP A 121 -5.21 -0.75 -19.67
C ASP A 121 -5.70 -1.65 -18.51
N GLN A 122 -6.06 -2.89 -18.82
CA GLN A 122 -6.60 -3.88 -17.86
C GLN A 122 -5.79 -4.04 -16.56
N PRO A 123 -4.44 -4.09 -16.56
CA PRO A 123 -3.68 -4.18 -15.32
C PRO A 123 -3.85 -2.95 -14.40
N VAL A 124 -4.06 -1.76 -14.97
CA VAL A 124 -4.26 -0.53 -14.20
C VAL A 124 -5.67 -0.50 -13.60
N LEU A 125 -6.69 -0.97 -14.32
CA LEU A 125 -8.05 -1.12 -13.78
C LEU A 125 -8.11 -2.08 -12.59
N VAL A 126 -7.42 -3.21 -12.67
CA VAL A 126 -7.34 -4.16 -11.55
C VAL A 126 -6.64 -3.51 -10.34
N ALA A 127 -5.53 -2.80 -10.54
CA ALA A 127 -4.85 -2.09 -9.46
C ALA A 127 -5.73 -1.00 -8.82
N LEU A 128 -6.46 -0.23 -9.63
CA LEU A 128 -7.40 0.80 -9.16
C LEU A 128 -8.56 0.19 -8.35
N SER A 129 -9.08 -0.96 -8.75
CA SER A 129 -10.12 -1.65 -7.99
C SER A 129 -9.64 -2.09 -6.60
N THR A 130 -8.34 -2.41 -6.46
CA THR A 130 -7.75 -2.89 -5.21
C THR A 130 -7.30 -1.76 -4.27
N ARG A 131 -7.24 -0.51 -4.76
CA ARG A 131 -6.85 0.69 -3.98
C ARG A 131 -7.72 0.93 -2.75
N ALA A 132 -8.98 0.46 -2.76
CA ALA A 132 -9.90 0.60 -1.63
C ALA A 132 -9.54 -0.31 -0.44
N VAL A 133 -8.79 -1.38 -0.70
CA VAL A 133 -8.23 -2.24 0.35
C VAL A 133 -7.00 -1.53 0.91
N THR A 134 -6.97 -1.31 2.23
CA THR A 134 -5.82 -0.68 2.88
C THR A 134 -4.53 -1.39 2.42
N THR A 135 -3.57 -0.63 1.91
CA THR A 135 -2.35 -1.12 1.23
C THR A 135 -1.65 -2.30 1.93
N PRO A 136 -1.52 -2.33 3.28
CA PRO A 136 -0.96 -3.50 3.98
C PRO A 136 -1.78 -4.78 3.76
N ILE A 137 -3.10 -4.66 3.90
CA ILE A 137 -4.06 -5.77 3.82
C ILE A 137 -4.13 -6.27 2.39
N ALA A 138 -4.15 -5.37 1.41
CA ALA A 138 -4.14 -5.72 -0.01
C ALA A 138 -2.91 -6.56 -0.39
N MET A 139 -1.73 -6.15 0.09
CA MET A 139 -0.48 -6.84 -0.18
C MET A 139 -0.44 -8.24 0.44
N SER A 140 -0.98 -8.38 1.66
CA SER A 140 -1.13 -9.69 2.33
C SER A 140 -2.11 -10.63 1.60
N LEU A 141 -3.24 -10.11 1.13
CA LEU A 141 -4.25 -10.86 0.36
C LEU A 141 -3.70 -11.29 -0.99
N ALA A 142 -2.99 -10.41 -1.71
CA ALA A 142 -2.37 -10.73 -2.99
C ALA A 142 -1.34 -11.84 -2.87
N GLY A 143 -0.50 -11.83 -1.83
CA GLY A 143 0.42 -12.92 -1.53
C GLY A 143 -0.29 -14.24 -1.25
N ALA A 144 -1.35 -14.22 -0.42
CA ALA A 144 -2.15 -15.40 -0.12
C ALA A 144 -2.90 -15.96 -1.34
N TRP A 145 -3.41 -15.08 -2.21
CA TRP A 145 -4.05 -15.47 -3.47
C TRP A 145 -3.06 -16.04 -4.49
N ALA A 146 -1.88 -15.43 -4.62
CA ALA A 146 -0.81 -15.92 -5.48
C ALA A 146 -0.34 -17.32 -5.05
N ALA A 147 -0.19 -17.57 -3.75
CA ALA A 147 0.14 -18.88 -3.20
C ALA A 147 -0.95 -19.94 -3.47
N ARG A 148 -2.24 -19.59 -3.41
CA ARG A 148 -3.32 -20.53 -3.80
C ARG A 148 -3.34 -20.84 -5.29
N ARG A 149 -2.99 -19.87 -6.14
CA ARG A 149 -2.97 -20.04 -7.61
C ARG A 149 -1.79 -20.91 -8.06
N SER A 150 -0.63 -20.76 -7.40
CA SER A 150 0.52 -21.64 -7.65
C SER A 150 0.26 -23.06 -7.15
N TRP A 151 -0.39 -23.22 -5.99
CA TRP A 151 -0.77 -24.53 -5.48
C TRP A 151 -1.78 -25.25 -6.40
N ARG A 152 -2.78 -24.53 -6.94
CA ARG A 152 -3.69 -25.07 -7.96
C ARG A 152 -3.00 -25.48 -9.25
N ARG A 153 -1.94 -24.76 -9.67
CA ARG A 153 -1.11 -25.15 -10.82
C ARG A 153 -0.26 -26.39 -10.52
N CYS A 154 0.36 -26.48 -9.34
CA CYS A 154 1.09 -27.68 -8.94
C CYS A 154 0.18 -28.90 -8.78
N SER A 155 -1.03 -28.76 -8.24
CA SER A 155 -1.97 -29.88 -8.14
C SER A 155 -2.44 -30.38 -9.50
N SER A 156 -2.48 -29.53 -10.53
CA SER A 156 -2.77 -29.95 -11.91
C SER A 156 -1.56 -30.52 -12.65
N SER A 157 -0.36 -30.38 -12.10
CA SER A 157 0.90 -30.79 -12.73
C SER A 157 1.59 -31.96 -12.01
N CYS A 158 0.99 -32.54 -10.97
CA CYS A 158 1.47 -33.78 -10.38
C CYS A 158 0.99 -34.98 -11.22
N PRO A 159 1.86 -35.67 -11.98
CA PRO A 159 1.56 -37.02 -12.42
C PRO A 159 1.44 -37.93 -11.18
N ALA A 160 0.37 -38.72 -11.14
CA ALA A 160 0.04 -39.66 -10.08
C ALA A 160 0.99 -40.89 -10.05
N SER A 161 2.31 -40.69 -9.97
CA SER A 161 3.29 -41.79 -10.06
C SER A 161 4.29 -41.90 -8.91
N SER A 162 4.29 -41.03 -7.89
CA SER A 162 5.26 -41.09 -6.77
C SER A 162 4.69 -41.58 -5.43
N ALA A 163 3.64 -42.39 -5.45
CA ALA A 163 3.18 -43.15 -4.27
C ALA A 163 3.53 -44.63 -4.45
N ARG A 164 4.82 -44.94 -4.33
CA ARG A 164 5.36 -46.26 -3.94
C ARG A 164 6.56 -46.03 -3.05
#